data_AF-G0M2L2-F1
#
_entry.id   AF-G0M2L2-F1
#
_cell.length_a   1.000
_cell.length_b   1.000
_cell.length_c   1.000
_cell.angle_alpha   90.00
_cell.angle_beta   90.00
_cell.angle_gamma   90.00
#
_symmetry.space_group_name_H-M   'P 1'
#
loop_
_entity.id
_entity.type
_entity.pdbx_description
1 polymer ?
#
loop_
_entity_poly.entity_id
_entity_poly.type
_entity_poly.pdbx_seq_one_letter_code
_entity_poly.pdbx_strand_id
1 'polypeptide(L)'
;MQVVKKINNNVVVCLDQHGEELVAFGKGLGFPKVPYELVDMSKVSMTFYKLNYQYYQLLKEIPTEIFDLSAAIVDHAQKIIPEFLNPNIIFSLADHINFEITRLTHYQGAQLPFSYDVEQLYPKETAVGYYAVKLINRRLDVELPVSEVTAIAMHFVNSQTVDLATGSEAQNDDDIIKNITKIIEQEFEIIINQTEFTYNRFVMHLRYYIKRMNEHEQISENDNSKLFNTMKKDEPQIYLGAKRIADYVDDQLETHSNNDEIFYLMIYVKRIVNKELNS
;
A
#
# COMPACT_ATOMS: atom_id res chain seq x y z
N MET A 1 -5.88 -0.19 31.14
CA MET A 1 -5.49 -1.08 30.03
C MET A 1 -4.45 -2.07 30.58
N GLN A 2 -4.56 -3.37 30.32
CA GLN A 2 -3.63 -4.35 30.87
C GLN A 2 -2.57 -4.73 29.84
N VAL A 3 -1.29 -4.52 30.16
CA VAL A 3 -0.18 -4.95 29.30
C VAL A 3 0.11 -6.42 29.54
N VAL A 4 0.06 -7.22 28.47
CA VAL A 4 0.16 -8.69 28.54
C VAL A 4 1.36 -9.27 27.81
N LYS A 5 1.94 -8.54 26.84
CA LYS A 5 3.15 -8.99 26.13
C LYS A 5 4.01 -7.81 25.69
N LYS A 6 5.33 -7.96 25.83
CA LYS A 6 6.31 -7.02 25.27
C LYS A 6 6.62 -7.38 23.82
N ILE A 7 6.61 -6.38 22.92
CA ILE A 7 7.14 -6.53 21.56
C ILE A 7 8.55 -5.96 21.50
N ASN A 8 8.70 -4.69 21.84
CA ASN A 8 10.00 -4.02 21.99
C ASN A 8 9.94 -3.02 23.17
N ASN A 9 10.91 -2.12 23.31
CA ASN A 9 10.94 -1.18 24.45
C ASN A 9 9.82 -0.13 24.45
N ASN A 10 9.18 0.11 23.30
CA ASN A 10 8.16 1.14 23.13
C ASN A 10 6.81 0.58 22.62
N VAL A 11 6.75 -0.71 22.28
CA VAL A 11 5.55 -1.34 21.72
C VAL A 11 5.19 -2.57 22.54
N VAL A 12 3.93 -2.65 22.94
CA VAL A 12 3.39 -3.71 23.78
C VAL A 12 2.03 -4.17 23.30
N VAL A 13 1.67 -5.42 23.61
CA VAL A 13 0.32 -5.95 23.44
C VAL A 13 -0.44 -5.75 24.74
N CYS A 14 -1.65 -5.26 24.61
CA CYS A 14 -2.55 -4.92 25.69
C CYS A 14 -3.91 -5.61 25.51
N LEU A 15 -4.59 -5.81 26.64
CA LEU A 15 -6.02 -6.08 26.69
C LEU A 15 -6.72 -4.80 27.16
N ASP A 16 -7.78 -4.40 26.47
CA ASP A 16 -8.66 -3.34 26.95
C ASP A 16 -9.62 -3.84 28.05
N GLN A 17 -10.52 -2.97 28.48
CA GLN A 17 -11.51 -3.26 29.53
C GLN A 17 -12.53 -4.35 29.15
N HIS A 18 -12.67 -4.65 27.85
CA HIS A 18 -13.55 -5.69 27.32
C HIS A 18 -12.80 -7.01 27.06
N GLY A 19 -11.48 -7.05 27.29
CA GLY A 19 -10.64 -8.21 27.00
C GLY A 19 -10.22 -8.30 25.54
N GLU A 20 -10.43 -7.26 24.73
CA GLU A 20 -10.00 -7.22 23.34
C GLU A 20 -8.50 -6.89 23.24
N GLU A 21 -7.80 -7.61 22.35
CA GLU A 21 -6.37 -7.42 22.13
C GLU A 21 -6.10 -6.20 21.23
N LEU A 22 -5.16 -5.36 21.67
CA LEU A 22 -4.65 -4.23 20.90
C LEU A 22 -3.14 -4.07 21.09
N VAL A 23 -2.49 -3.45 20.11
CA VAL A 23 -1.08 -3.06 20.19
C VAL A 23 -1.00 -1.59 20.54
N ALA A 24 -0.26 -1.25 21.60
CA ALA A 24 -0.03 0.11 22.04
C ALA A 24 1.43 0.52 21.79
N PHE A 25 1.59 1.70 21.21
CA PHE A 25 2.88 2.37 21.02
C PHE A 25 3.04 3.48 22.04
N GLY A 26 4.23 3.63 22.59
CA GLY A 26 4.50 4.68 23.56
C GLY A 26 5.90 4.58 24.15
N LYS A 27 6.51 5.73 24.43
CA LYS A 27 7.88 5.78 24.92
C LYS A 27 8.00 5.02 26.24
N GLY A 28 8.76 3.92 26.19
CA GLY A 28 9.08 3.10 27.35
C GLY A 28 7.97 2.18 27.88
N LEU A 29 6.90 1.95 27.13
CA LEU A 29 5.84 1.01 27.53
C LEU A 29 6.36 -0.43 27.72
N GLY A 30 7.43 -0.83 27.03
CA GLY A 30 8.02 -2.17 27.14
C GLY A 30 9.13 -2.31 28.18
N PHE A 31 9.44 -1.27 28.98
CA PHE A 31 10.43 -1.37 30.06
C PHE A 31 9.92 -2.10 31.32
N PRO A 32 8.69 -1.87 31.80
CA PRO A 32 8.19 -2.57 32.97
C PRO A 32 8.10 -4.08 32.75
N LYS A 33 8.20 -4.85 33.84
CA LYS A 33 8.01 -6.30 33.80
C LYS A 33 6.53 -6.60 33.49
N VAL A 34 6.29 -7.35 32.42
CA VAL A 34 4.95 -7.78 31.98
C VAL A 34 4.53 -9.04 32.77
N PRO A 35 3.24 -9.20 33.14
CA PRO A 35 2.13 -8.27 32.90
C PRO A 35 2.07 -7.12 33.91
N TYR A 36 1.52 -5.97 33.49
CA TYR A 36 1.28 -4.82 34.37
C TYR A 36 0.07 -4.00 33.90
N GLU A 37 -0.50 -3.17 34.78
CA GLU A 37 -1.58 -2.26 34.44
C GLU A 37 -1.03 -0.91 33.94
N LEU A 38 -1.40 -0.52 32.72
CA LEU A 38 -1.12 0.80 32.19
C LEU A 38 -2.19 1.77 32.67
N VAL A 39 -1.81 2.55 33.68
CA VAL A 39 -2.66 3.58 34.32
C VAL A 39 -2.47 4.95 33.66
N ASP A 40 -1.23 5.27 33.27
CA ASP A 40 -0.90 6.54 32.64
C ASP A 40 -1.04 6.45 31.11
N MET A 41 -2.23 6.79 30.63
CA MET A 41 -2.55 6.79 29.20
C MET A 41 -1.82 7.88 28.41
N SER A 42 -1.23 8.89 29.07
CA SER A 42 -0.45 9.94 28.37
C SER A 42 0.83 9.40 27.72
N LYS A 43 1.28 8.21 28.14
CA LYS A 43 2.42 7.51 27.55
C LYS A 43 2.07 6.82 26.23
N VAL A 44 0.79 6.63 25.93
CA VAL A 44 0.32 6.00 24.70
C VAL A 44 0.28 7.05 23.60
N SER A 45 0.99 6.77 22.51
CA SER A 45 1.03 7.60 21.31
C SER A 45 -0.01 7.17 20.27
N MET A 46 -0.18 5.86 20.07
CA MET A 46 -1.16 5.29 19.16
C MET A 46 -1.49 3.84 19.55
N THR A 47 -2.65 3.37 19.11
CA THR A 47 -3.14 2.01 19.36
C THR A 47 -3.77 1.41 18.11
N PHE A 48 -3.55 0.11 17.90
CA PHE A 48 -4.14 -0.63 16.78
C PHE A 48 -4.82 -1.90 17.28
N TYR A 49 -6.07 -2.11 16.88
CA TYR A 49 -6.82 -3.33 17.14
C TYR A 49 -6.62 -4.33 15.99
N LYS A 50 -6.67 -5.63 16.32
CA LYS A 50 -6.76 -6.73 15.34
C LYS A 50 -5.67 -6.71 14.26
N LEU A 51 -4.42 -6.47 14.65
CA LEU A 51 -3.29 -6.53 13.71
C LEU A 51 -3.08 -7.96 13.21
N ASN A 52 -2.91 -8.10 11.89
CA ASN A 52 -2.47 -9.35 11.28
C ASN A 52 -1.04 -9.72 11.74
N TYR A 53 -0.74 -11.01 11.78
CA TYR A 53 0.57 -11.59 12.13
C TYR A 53 1.75 -10.96 11.38
N GLN A 54 1.54 -10.53 10.13
CA GLN A 54 2.60 -9.89 9.34
C GLN A 54 3.03 -8.54 9.91
N TYR A 55 2.09 -7.70 10.35
CA TYR A 55 2.41 -6.43 10.99
C TYR A 55 3.16 -6.64 12.30
N TYR A 56 2.89 -7.73 13.02
CA TYR A 56 3.64 -8.11 14.22
C TYR A 56 5.13 -8.37 13.97
N GLN A 57 5.53 -8.81 12.78
CA GLN A 57 6.95 -8.97 12.46
C GLN A 57 7.62 -7.63 12.19
N LEU A 58 6.95 -6.73 11.44
CA LEU A 58 7.44 -5.38 11.19
C LEU A 58 7.73 -4.62 12.48
N LEU A 59 6.90 -4.80 13.53
CA LEU A 59 7.11 -4.17 14.84
C LEU A 59 8.42 -4.58 15.55
N LYS A 60 9.02 -5.72 15.17
CA LYS A 60 10.29 -6.19 15.71
C LYS A 60 11.49 -5.73 14.88
N GLU A 61 11.29 -5.60 13.57
CA GLU A 61 12.36 -5.31 12.61
C GLU A 61 12.56 -3.80 12.43
N ILE A 62 11.46 -3.04 12.42
CA ILE A 62 11.48 -1.61 12.16
C ILE A 62 11.61 -0.82 13.48
N PRO A 63 12.56 0.13 13.58
CA PRO A 63 12.67 1.01 14.73
C PRO A 63 11.37 1.77 15.01
N THR A 64 10.99 1.91 16.29
CA THR A 64 9.79 2.65 16.70
C THR A 64 9.79 4.09 16.17
N GLU A 65 10.95 4.72 16.09
CA GLU A 65 11.10 6.08 15.56
C GLU A 65 10.59 6.22 14.12
N ILE A 66 10.72 5.17 13.30
CA ILE A 66 10.19 5.15 11.94
C ILE A 66 8.66 5.04 11.95
N PHE A 67 8.08 4.23 12.85
CA PHE A 67 6.62 4.21 13.03
C PHE A 67 6.07 5.55 13.52
N ASP A 68 6.74 6.21 14.46
CA ASP A 68 6.36 7.54 14.96
C ASP A 68 6.45 8.61 13.86
N LEU A 69 7.46 8.49 12.98
CA LEU A 69 7.59 9.33 11.80
C LEU A 69 6.46 9.07 10.80
N SER A 70 6.17 7.82 10.46
CA SER A 70 5.06 7.45 9.59
C SER A 70 3.71 7.96 10.11
N ALA A 71 3.44 7.78 11.40
CA ALA A 71 2.23 8.28 12.03
C ALA A 71 2.12 9.82 11.94
N ALA A 72 3.22 10.55 12.13
CA ALA A 72 3.24 12.00 11.98
C ALA A 72 3.01 12.46 10.53
N ILE A 73 3.48 11.71 9.54
CA ILE A 73 3.21 11.98 8.12
C ILE A 73 1.72 11.73 7.83
N VAL A 74 1.17 10.62 8.30
CA VAL A 74 -0.25 10.27 8.11
C VAL A 74 -1.18 11.28 8.78
N ASP A 75 -0.87 11.74 9.99
CA ASP A 75 -1.62 12.81 10.67
C ASP A 75 -1.61 14.12 9.87
N HIS A 76 -0.48 14.45 9.24
CA HIS A 76 -0.42 15.60 8.33
C HIS A 76 -1.26 15.36 7.07
N ALA A 77 -1.18 14.16 6.50
CA ALA A 77 -1.91 13.78 5.30
C ALA A 77 -3.43 13.86 5.50
N GLN A 78 -3.94 13.39 6.64
CA GLN A 78 -5.38 13.40 6.96
C GLN A 78 -5.97 14.82 7.06
N LYS A 79 -5.14 15.85 7.23
CA LYS A 79 -5.56 17.26 7.24
C LYS A 79 -5.67 17.85 5.83
N ILE A 80 -5.05 17.20 4.84
CA ILE A 80 -4.94 17.68 3.45
C ILE A 80 -5.81 16.83 2.52
N ILE A 81 -5.80 15.52 2.72
CA ILE A 81 -6.53 14.53 1.94
C ILE A 81 -7.90 14.32 2.62
N PRO A 82 -9.02 14.69 1.95
CA PRO A 82 -10.36 14.60 2.54
C PRO A 82 -10.89 13.17 2.63
N GLU A 83 -10.35 12.24 1.86
CA GLU A 83 -10.74 10.83 1.85
C GLU A 83 -10.31 10.12 3.15
N PHE A 84 -11.05 9.06 3.51
CA PHE A 84 -10.67 8.21 4.63
C PHE A 84 -9.43 7.38 4.26
N LEU A 85 -8.38 7.46 5.08
CA LEU A 85 -7.18 6.68 4.89
C LEU A 85 -7.27 5.40 5.72
N ASN A 86 -6.95 4.26 5.11
CA ASN A 86 -6.84 2.98 5.78
C ASN A 86 -5.79 3.10 6.91
N PRO A 87 -6.16 2.84 8.18
CA PRO A 87 -5.24 2.97 9.31
C PRO A 87 -3.94 2.15 9.18
N ASN A 88 -3.95 1.09 8.36
CA ASN A 88 -2.77 0.26 8.10
C ASN A 88 -1.69 0.97 7.28
N ILE A 89 -1.97 2.15 6.68
CA ILE A 89 -0.98 2.94 5.93
C ILE A 89 0.26 3.26 6.79
N ILE A 90 0.11 3.42 8.11
CA ILE A 90 1.24 3.67 9.01
C ILE A 90 2.28 2.54 8.91
N PHE A 91 1.84 1.29 8.77
CA PHE A 91 2.73 0.13 8.64
C PHE A 91 3.41 0.07 7.27
N SER A 92 2.65 0.26 6.19
CA SER A 92 3.21 0.21 4.83
C SER A 92 4.18 1.37 4.57
N LEU A 93 3.89 2.55 5.12
CA LEU A 93 4.77 3.71 5.03
C LEU A 93 6.02 3.51 5.90
N ALA A 94 5.89 2.94 7.10
CA ALA A 94 7.05 2.64 7.95
C ALA A 94 8.00 1.62 7.30
N ASP A 95 7.45 0.58 6.67
CA ASP A 95 8.23 -0.41 5.93
C ASP A 95 8.99 0.22 4.75
N HIS A 96 8.29 1.04 3.94
CA HIS A 96 8.90 1.77 2.82
C HIS A 96 10.03 2.70 3.28
N ILE A 97 9.79 3.51 4.31
CA ILE A 97 10.80 4.42 4.86
C ILE A 97 12.02 3.64 5.37
N ASN A 98 11.79 2.57 6.14
CA ASN A 98 12.87 1.73 6.67
C ASN A 98 13.71 1.09 5.55
N PHE A 99 13.04 0.61 4.49
CA PHE A 99 13.70 0.02 3.33
C PHE A 99 14.59 1.04 2.60
N GLU A 100 14.07 2.25 2.34
CA GLU A 100 14.84 3.29 1.64
C GLU A 100 16.05 3.76 2.45
N ILE A 101 15.91 3.93 3.76
CA ILE A 101 17.03 4.31 4.64
C ILE A 101 18.09 3.22 4.71
N THR A 102 17.69 1.95 4.78
CA THR A 102 18.65 0.84 4.84
C THR A 102 19.42 0.70 3.53
N ARG A 103 18.83 1.09 2.39
CA ARG A 103 19.44 0.99 1.05
C ARG A 103 20.19 2.24 0.59
N LEU A 104 20.12 3.36 1.32
CA LEU A 104 20.59 4.70 0.92
C LEU A 104 22.11 4.82 0.59
N THR A 105 22.87 3.74 0.55
CA THR A 105 24.32 3.79 0.38
C THR A 105 24.81 4.16 -1.02
N HIS A 106 24.04 4.04 -2.12
CA HIS A 106 24.59 4.19 -3.49
C HIS A 106 23.67 4.76 -4.59
N TYR A 107 22.51 5.37 -4.29
CA TYR A 107 21.57 5.80 -5.35
C TYR A 107 21.52 7.32 -5.55
N GLN A 108 22.03 7.80 -6.67
CA GLN A 108 21.73 9.14 -7.19
C GLN A 108 20.45 9.04 -8.02
N GLY A 109 19.36 9.58 -7.48
CA GLY A 109 17.99 9.29 -7.92
C GLY A 109 17.61 9.87 -9.28
N ALA A 110 17.21 8.99 -10.19
CA ALA A 110 16.39 9.36 -11.33
C ALA A 110 14.93 9.53 -10.88
N GLN A 111 14.25 10.51 -11.45
CA GLN A 111 12.82 10.71 -11.25
C GLN A 111 12.03 9.51 -11.80
N LEU A 112 10.97 9.08 -11.10
CA LEU A 112 10.13 7.99 -11.60
C LEU A 112 9.45 8.40 -12.92
N PRO A 113 9.39 7.52 -13.94
CA PRO A 113 8.85 7.86 -15.26
C PRO A 113 7.43 8.45 -15.26
N PHE A 114 6.62 8.11 -14.25
CA PHE A 114 5.21 8.52 -14.08
C PHE A 114 5.02 9.61 -13.00
N SER A 115 6.10 10.21 -12.51
CA SER A 115 6.04 11.20 -11.43
C SER A 115 5.21 12.44 -11.78
N TYR A 116 5.29 12.90 -13.03
CA TYR A 116 4.51 14.03 -13.52
C TYR A 116 3.01 13.73 -13.50
N ASP A 117 2.63 12.53 -13.92
CA ASP A 117 1.23 12.12 -13.98
C ASP A 117 0.63 12.03 -12.57
N VAL A 118 1.39 11.48 -11.61
CA VAL A 118 0.98 11.44 -10.20
C VAL A 118 0.84 12.85 -9.62
N GLU A 119 1.73 13.79 -9.96
CA GLU A 119 1.63 15.17 -9.51
C GLU A 119 0.39 15.89 -10.07
N GLN A 120 0.01 15.60 -11.32
CA GLN A 120 -1.20 16.16 -11.93
C GLN A 120 -2.49 15.53 -11.39
N LEU A 121 -2.54 14.20 -11.28
CA LEU A 121 -3.73 13.46 -10.87
C LEU A 121 -3.98 13.53 -9.37
N TYR A 122 -2.90 13.55 -8.57
CA TYR A 122 -2.94 13.47 -7.12
C TYR A 122 -2.11 14.61 -6.48
N PRO A 123 -2.49 15.89 -6.71
CA PRO A 123 -1.71 17.03 -6.27
C PRO A 123 -1.64 17.15 -4.74
N LYS A 124 -2.66 16.66 -4.02
CA LYS A 124 -2.69 16.68 -2.55
C LYS A 124 -1.75 15.65 -1.96
N GLU A 125 -1.79 14.43 -2.49
CA GLU A 125 -0.96 13.30 -2.11
C GLU A 125 0.50 13.59 -2.45
N THR A 126 0.74 14.24 -3.59
CA THR A 126 2.07 14.71 -3.99
C THR A 126 2.59 15.81 -3.04
N ALA A 127 1.75 16.75 -2.63
CA ALA A 127 2.12 17.74 -1.61
C ALA A 127 2.47 17.07 -0.27
N VAL A 128 1.73 16.03 0.13
CA VAL A 128 2.06 15.21 1.30
C VAL A 128 3.39 14.47 1.09
N GLY A 129 3.66 13.94 -0.11
CA GLY A 129 4.94 13.32 -0.47
C GLY A 129 6.12 14.27 -0.29
N TYR A 130 6.01 15.52 -0.76
CA TYR A 130 7.03 16.53 -0.53
C TYR A 130 7.24 16.83 0.96
N TYR A 131 6.15 16.97 1.72
CA TYR A 131 6.22 17.16 3.16
C TYR A 131 6.91 15.98 3.84
N ALA A 132 6.56 14.74 3.46
CA ALA A 132 7.09 13.52 4.02
C ALA A 132 8.60 13.41 3.80
N VAL A 133 9.07 13.57 2.56
CA VAL A 133 10.51 13.54 2.22
C VAL A 133 11.28 14.57 3.04
N LYS A 134 10.76 15.80 3.14
CA LYS A 134 11.38 16.85 3.94
C LYS A 134 11.45 16.49 5.42
N LEU A 135 10.39 15.89 5.97
CA LEU A 135 10.34 15.50 7.37
C LEU A 135 11.30 14.32 7.65
N ILE A 136 11.37 13.35 6.75
CA ILE A 136 12.26 12.17 6.85
C ILE A 136 13.71 12.62 6.84
N ASN A 137 14.12 13.39 5.82
CA ASN A 137 15.48 13.92 5.71
C ASN A 137 15.90 14.68 6.98
N ARG A 138 14.99 15.49 7.53
CA ARG A 138 15.26 16.26 8.75
C ARG A 138 15.36 15.39 10.01
N ARG A 139 14.46 14.42 10.22
CA ARG A 139 14.42 13.64 11.47
C ARG A 139 15.52 12.58 11.54
N LEU A 140 15.88 12.01 10.39
CA LEU A 140 16.78 10.86 10.33
C LEU A 140 18.17 11.22 9.78
N ASP A 141 18.40 12.50 9.45
CA ASP A 141 19.67 13.02 8.93
C ASP A 141 20.12 12.28 7.66
N VAL A 142 19.20 12.16 6.70
CA VAL A 142 19.39 11.48 5.41
C VAL A 142 19.03 12.38 4.23
N GLU A 143 19.42 11.97 3.03
CA GLU A 143 19.07 12.66 1.78
C GLU A 143 18.34 11.71 0.84
N LEU A 144 17.02 11.62 0.98
CA LEU A 144 16.18 10.84 0.08
C LEU A 144 16.10 11.48 -1.32
N PRO A 145 16.10 10.66 -2.38
CA PRO A 145 15.95 11.16 -3.75
C PRO A 145 14.53 11.70 -4.00
N VAL A 146 14.42 12.60 -4.99
CA VAL A 146 13.12 13.21 -5.36
C VAL A 146 12.07 12.19 -5.82
N SER A 147 12.50 11.02 -6.31
CA SER A 147 11.63 9.88 -6.66
C SER A 147 10.75 9.42 -5.49
N GLU A 148 11.20 9.63 -4.25
CA GLU A 148 10.44 9.25 -3.05
C GLU A 148 9.19 10.09 -2.84
N VAL A 149 9.12 11.30 -3.40
CA VAL A 149 7.89 12.11 -3.38
C VAL A 149 6.76 11.34 -4.05
N THR A 150 7.01 10.82 -5.26
CA THR A 150 6.03 10.04 -6.01
C THR A 150 5.72 8.71 -5.33
N ALA A 151 6.73 8.00 -4.81
CA ALA A 151 6.51 6.74 -4.12
C ALA A 151 5.63 6.91 -2.87
N ILE A 152 5.92 7.92 -2.04
CA ILE A 152 5.13 8.22 -0.84
C ILE A 152 3.73 8.72 -1.20
N ALA A 153 3.59 9.57 -2.22
CA ALA A 153 2.27 9.99 -2.71
C ALA A 153 1.40 8.78 -3.06
N MET A 154 1.99 7.79 -3.74
CA MET A 154 1.29 6.54 -4.06
C MET A 154 0.90 5.72 -2.82
N HIS A 155 1.62 5.78 -1.70
CA HIS A 155 1.13 5.16 -0.45
C HIS A 155 -0.17 5.79 0.03
N PHE A 156 -0.34 7.10 -0.13
CA PHE A 156 -1.57 7.80 0.24
C PHE A 156 -2.70 7.49 -0.74
N VAL A 157 -2.46 7.58 -2.05
CA VAL A 157 -3.43 7.19 -3.08
C VAL A 157 -3.96 5.77 -2.80
N ASN A 158 -3.06 4.83 -2.56
CA ASN A 158 -3.39 3.42 -2.27
C ASN A 158 -4.07 3.20 -0.92
N SER A 159 -4.02 4.16 -0.01
CA SER A 159 -4.63 4.04 1.32
C SER A 159 -6.04 4.61 1.39
N GLN A 160 -6.49 5.36 0.39
CA GLN A 160 -7.83 5.93 0.37
C GLN A 160 -8.86 4.81 0.25
N THR A 161 -9.60 4.57 1.32
CA THR A 161 -10.67 3.55 1.29
C THR A 161 -11.83 4.13 0.50
N VAL A 162 -12.20 3.45 -0.59
CA VAL A 162 -13.53 3.61 -1.17
C VAL A 162 -14.53 3.10 -0.13
N ASP A 163 -15.58 3.87 0.14
CA ASP A 163 -16.65 3.52 1.10
C ASP A 163 -17.04 2.04 1.01
N LEU A 164 -16.68 1.26 2.04
CA LEU A 164 -17.03 -0.17 2.18
C LEU A 164 -18.51 -0.37 2.57
N ALA A 165 -19.39 0.58 2.21
CA ALA A 165 -20.76 0.67 2.70
C ALA A 165 -21.83 0.01 1.79
N THR A 166 -21.45 -0.79 0.79
CA THR A 166 -22.41 -1.56 -0.04
C THR A 166 -22.09 -3.06 -0.01
N GLY A 167 -22.70 -3.77 0.95
CA GLY A 167 -22.50 -5.21 1.21
C GLY A 167 -22.99 -6.18 0.13
N SER A 168 -23.26 -5.72 -1.09
CA SER A 168 -23.57 -6.56 -2.26
C SER A 168 -22.54 -6.44 -3.38
N GLU A 169 -21.96 -5.26 -3.59
CA GLU A 169 -20.92 -5.02 -4.62
C GLU A 169 -19.57 -5.54 -4.13
N ALA A 170 -19.23 -5.30 -2.86
CA ALA A 170 -17.97 -5.75 -2.28
C ALA A 170 -17.79 -7.29 -2.27
N GLN A 171 -18.89 -8.06 -2.26
CA GLN A 171 -18.80 -9.52 -2.38
C GLN A 171 -18.57 -9.99 -3.83
N ASN A 172 -19.02 -9.23 -4.83
CA ASN A 172 -18.79 -9.55 -6.24
C ASN A 172 -17.33 -9.26 -6.64
N ASP A 173 -16.77 -8.14 -6.17
CA ASP A 173 -15.40 -7.74 -6.45
C ASP A 173 -14.37 -8.78 -5.96
N ASP A 174 -14.60 -9.35 -4.77
CA ASP A 174 -13.70 -10.36 -4.18
C ASP A 174 -13.65 -11.64 -5.03
N ASP A 175 -14.80 -12.06 -5.59
CA ASP A 175 -14.88 -13.23 -6.46
C ASP A 175 -14.23 -12.97 -7.83
N ILE A 176 -14.44 -11.77 -8.41
CA ILE A 176 -13.76 -11.33 -9.63
C ILE A 176 -12.24 -11.37 -9.41
N ILE A 177 -11.74 -10.76 -8.33
CA ILE A 177 -10.31 -10.71 -8.03
C ILE A 177 -9.74 -12.11 -7.83
N LYS A 178 -10.45 -12.98 -7.11
CA LYS A 178 -10.02 -14.37 -6.91
C LYS A 178 -9.88 -15.13 -8.23
N ASN A 179 -10.77 -14.90 -9.19
CA ASN A 179 -10.67 -15.50 -10.52
C ASN A 179 -9.55 -14.88 -11.35
N ILE A 180 -9.33 -13.56 -11.26
CA ILE A 180 -8.19 -12.89 -11.88
C ILE A 180 -6.86 -13.47 -11.39
N THR A 181 -6.73 -13.71 -10.09
CA THR A 181 -5.54 -14.36 -9.52
C THR A 181 -5.28 -15.73 -10.16
N LYS A 182 -6.33 -16.55 -10.32
CA LYS A 182 -6.22 -17.86 -11.00
C LYS A 182 -5.83 -17.72 -12.48
N ILE A 183 -6.37 -16.71 -13.17
CA ILE A 183 -6.00 -16.44 -14.58
C ILE A 183 -4.49 -16.21 -14.68
N ILE A 184 -3.92 -15.42 -13.77
CA ILE A 184 -2.47 -15.15 -13.75
C ILE A 184 -1.68 -16.41 -13.40
N GLU A 185 -2.07 -17.13 -12.34
CA GLU A 185 -1.39 -18.36 -11.94
C GLU A 185 -1.35 -19.39 -13.09
N GLN A 186 -2.44 -19.50 -13.85
CA GLN A 186 -2.53 -20.40 -15.00
C GLN A 186 -1.75 -19.90 -16.22
N GLU A 187 -1.81 -18.60 -16.53
CA GLU A 187 -1.15 -18.03 -17.72
C GLU A 187 0.38 -18.08 -17.59
N PHE A 188 0.89 -17.86 -16.39
CA PHE A 188 2.33 -17.74 -16.12
C PHE A 188 2.93 -18.96 -15.42
N GLU A 189 2.12 -19.98 -15.13
CA GLU A 189 2.53 -21.20 -14.41
C GLU A 189 3.20 -20.90 -13.05
N ILE A 190 2.66 -19.92 -12.32
CA ILE A 190 3.14 -19.50 -11.00
C ILE A 190 2.11 -19.78 -9.91
N ILE A 191 2.55 -19.81 -8.66
CA ILE A 191 1.67 -19.80 -7.48
C ILE A 191 1.87 -18.46 -6.79
N ILE A 192 0.80 -17.67 -6.65
CA ILE A 192 0.90 -16.34 -6.08
C ILE A 192 0.79 -16.44 -4.56
N ASN A 193 1.77 -15.92 -3.84
CA ASN A 193 1.69 -15.84 -2.38
C ASN A 193 0.72 -14.73 -1.97
N GLN A 194 -0.54 -15.10 -1.72
CA GLN A 194 -1.60 -14.15 -1.38
C GLN A 194 -1.43 -13.46 -0.03
N THR A 195 -0.47 -13.90 0.78
CA THR A 195 -0.15 -13.22 2.03
C THR A 195 0.83 -12.06 1.80
N GLU A 196 1.53 -12.00 0.67
CA GLU A 196 2.55 -10.97 0.45
C GLU A 196 1.99 -9.59 0.12
N PHE A 197 2.77 -8.57 0.50
CA PHE A 197 2.45 -7.18 0.23
C PHE A 197 2.30 -6.88 -1.28
N THR A 198 3.08 -7.54 -2.14
CA THR A 198 2.95 -7.41 -3.61
C THR A 198 1.57 -7.84 -4.10
N TYR A 199 1.02 -8.92 -3.55
CA TYR A 199 -0.33 -9.37 -3.88
C TYR A 199 -1.39 -8.42 -3.34
N ASN A 200 -1.27 -7.96 -2.09
CA ASN A 200 -2.22 -6.98 -1.53
C ASN A 200 -2.30 -5.70 -2.36
N ARG A 201 -1.17 -5.22 -2.89
CA ARG A 201 -1.12 -4.09 -3.83
C ARG A 201 -1.80 -4.42 -5.15
N PHE A 202 -1.55 -5.60 -5.71
CA PHE A 202 -2.19 -6.06 -6.94
C PHE A 202 -3.74 -6.11 -6.81
N VAL A 203 -4.24 -6.72 -5.73
CA VAL A 203 -5.67 -6.79 -5.38
C VAL A 203 -6.31 -5.41 -5.34
N MET A 204 -5.62 -4.43 -4.74
CA MET A 204 -6.11 -3.07 -4.64
C MET A 204 -6.23 -2.39 -6.00
N HIS A 205 -5.24 -2.54 -6.88
CA HIS A 205 -5.33 -2.00 -8.24
C HIS A 205 -6.47 -2.62 -9.05
N LEU A 206 -6.74 -3.92 -8.85
CA LEU A 206 -7.90 -4.57 -9.45
C LEU A 206 -9.22 -4.00 -8.93
N ARG A 207 -9.36 -3.75 -7.61
CA ARG A 207 -10.57 -3.11 -7.06
C ARG A 207 -10.83 -1.75 -7.70
N TYR A 208 -9.80 -0.92 -7.85
CA TYR A 208 -9.96 0.38 -8.50
C TYR A 208 -10.29 0.27 -9.99
N TYR A 209 -9.68 -0.68 -10.69
CA TYR A 209 -10.02 -0.97 -12.08
C TYR A 209 -11.49 -1.40 -12.22
N ILE A 210 -11.93 -2.40 -11.45
CA ILE A 210 -13.33 -2.87 -11.41
C ILE A 210 -14.29 -1.72 -11.09
N LYS A 211 -13.96 -0.89 -10.10
CA LYS A 211 -14.74 0.30 -9.75
C LYS A 211 -14.89 1.27 -10.92
N ARG A 212 -13.77 1.64 -11.58
CA ARG A 212 -13.80 2.54 -12.75
C ARG A 212 -14.63 1.96 -13.90
N MET A 213 -14.56 0.65 -14.12
CA MET A 213 -15.39 -0.02 -15.13
C MET A 213 -16.88 0.10 -14.79
N ASN A 214 -17.26 -0.18 -13.54
CA ASN A 214 -18.65 -0.04 -13.05
C ASN A 214 -19.17 1.40 -13.12
N GLU A 215 -18.34 2.39 -12.79
CA GLU A 215 -18.70 3.81 -12.84
C GLU A 215 -18.61 4.42 -14.26
N HIS A 216 -18.10 3.65 -15.23
CA HIS A 216 -17.80 4.09 -16.59
C HIS A 216 -16.82 5.28 -16.68
N GLU A 217 -15.95 5.40 -15.68
CA GLU A 217 -14.91 6.43 -15.56
C GLU A 217 -13.53 5.85 -15.88
N GLN A 218 -13.39 5.27 -17.08
CA GLN A 218 -12.12 4.66 -17.50
C GLN A 218 -11.00 5.68 -17.67
N ILE A 219 -9.76 5.24 -17.40
CA ILE A 219 -8.56 6.02 -17.70
C ILE A 219 -8.53 6.29 -19.21
N SER A 220 -8.43 7.55 -19.62
CA SER A 220 -8.39 7.93 -21.03
C SER A 220 -7.31 8.99 -21.23
N GLU A 221 -6.09 8.53 -21.47
CA GLU A 221 -4.90 9.35 -21.68
C GLU A 221 -4.47 9.25 -23.15
N ASN A 222 -4.72 10.31 -23.93
CA ASN A 222 -4.45 10.32 -25.37
C ASN A 222 -2.99 10.02 -25.77
N ASP A 223 -2.03 10.04 -24.83
CA ASP A 223 -0.59 9.90 -25.09
C ASP A 223 0.02 8.51 -24.74
N ASN A 224 -0.70 7.60 -24.08
CA ASN A 224 -0.16 6.29 -23.68
C ASN A 224 -0.08 5.25 -24.80
N SER A 225 -0.69 5.53 -25.95
CA SER A 225 -0.71 4.62 -27.11
C SER A 225 0.68 4.14 -27.54
N LYS A 226 1.72 4.98 -27.46
CA LYS A 226 3.10 4.60 -27.79
C LYS A 226 3.72 3.66 -26.76
N LEU A 227 3.51 3.93 -25.47
CA LEU A 227 4.04 3.10 -24.37
C LEU A 227 3.34 1.74 -24.34
N PHE A 228 2.02 1.73 -24.49
CA PHE A 228 1.24 0.51 -24.64
C PHE A 228 1.76 -0.36 -25.80
N ASN A 229 1.91 0.22 -27.00
CA ASN A 229 2.40 -0.53 -28.16
C ASN A 229 3.85 -1.04 -27.97
N THR A 230 4.69 -0.28 -27.29
CA THR A 230 6.06 -0.68 -26.97
C THR A 230 6.07 -1.84 -26.00
N MET A 231 5.36 -1.72 -24.87
CA MET A 231 5.29 -2.79 -23.87
C MET A 231 4.61 -4.05 -24.41
N LYS A 232 3.59 -3.91 -25.26
CA LYS A 232 2.94 -5.03 -25.94
C LYS A 232 3.90 -5.79 -26.87
N LYS A 233 4.81 -5.07 -27.52
CA LYS A 233 5.83 -5.67 -28.39
C LYS A 233 6.94 -6.34 -27.59
N ASP A 234 7.41 -5.67 -26.53
CA ASP A 234 8.55 -6.12 -25.74
C ASP A 234 8.17 -7.24 -24.76
N GLU A 235 6.93 -7.24 -24.26
CA GLU A 235 6.43 -8.16 -23.24
C GLU A 235 5.09 -8.80 -23.67
N PRO A 236 5.06 -9.60 -24.76
CA PRO A 236 3.81 -10.09 -25.34
C PRO A 236 3.02 -11.02 -24.42
N GLN A 237 3.69 -11.78 -23.55
CA GLN A 237 3.03 -12.64 -22.56
C GLN A 237 2.33 -11.82 -21.47
N ILE A 238 2.97 -10.74 -20.99
CA ILE A 238 2.36 -9.80 -20.05
C ILE A 238 1.12 -9.14 -20.68
N TYR A 239 1.23 -8.71 -21.94
CA TYR A 239 0.08 -8.18 -22.68
C TYR A 239 -1.07 -9.19 -22.76
N LEU A 240 -0.78 -10.45 -23.09
CA LEU A 240 -1.80 -11.48 -23.21
C LEU A 240 -2.49 -11.75 -21.86
N GLY A 241 -1.71 -11.85 -20.78
CA GLY A 241 -2.24 -12.00 -19.43
C GLY A 241 -3.13 -10.81 -19.02
N ALA A 242 -2.65 -9.58 -19.23
CA ALA A 242 -3.42 -8.37 -18.94
C ALA A 242 -4.70 -8.28 -19.79
N LYS A 243 -4.64 -8.66 -21.07
CA LYS A 243 -5.81 -8.63 -21.94
C LYS A 243 -6.84 -9.69 -21.53
N ARG A 244 -6.41 -10.88 -21.13
CA ARG A 244 -7.31 -11.92 -20.58
C ARG A 244 -8.03 -11.45 -19.32
N ILE A 245 -7.33 -10.75 -18.44
CA ILE A 245 -7.93 -10.15 -17.24
C ILE A 245 -8.97 -9.10 -17.63
N ALA A 246 -8.62 -8.22 -18.57
CA ALA A 246 -9.54 -7.19 -19.04
C ALA A 246 -10.80 -7.79 -19.68
N ASP A 247 -10.64 -8.79 -20.55
CA ASP A 247 -11.76 -9.47 -21.20
C ASP A 247 -12.68 -10.17 -20.18
N TYR A 248 -12.11 -10.73 -19.12
CA TYR A 248 -12.90 -11.33 -18.03
C TYR A 248 -13.70 -10.28 -17.27
N VAL A 249 -13.08 -9.15 -16.89
CA VAL A 249 -13.79 -8.07 -16.17
C VAL A 249 -14.85 -7.41 -17.05
N ASP A 250 -14.53 -7.18 -18.33
CA ASP A 250 -15.47 -6.66 -19.33
C ASP A 250 -16.72 -7.54 -19.44
N ASP A 251 -16.58 -8.86 -19.43
CA ASP A 251 -17.70 -9.83 -19.45
C ASP A 251 -18.52 -9.79 -18.14
N GLN A 252 -17.87 -9.73 -16.98
CA GLN A 252 -18.57 -9.71 -15.69
C GLN A 252 -19.36 -8.42 -15.45
N LEU A 253 -18.89 -7.30 -15.99
CA LEU A 253 -19.46 -5.97 -15.75
C LEU A 253 -20.22 -5.41 -16.95
N GLU A 254 -20.32 -6.16 -18.05
CA GLU A 254 -20.89 -5.71 -19.33
C GLU A 254 -20.26 -4.41 -19.85
N THR A 255 -18.94 -4.30 -19.75
CA THR A 255 -18.17 -3.10 -20.13
C THR A 255 -17.10 -3.39 -21.19
N HIS A 256 -16.33 -2.38 -21.58
CA HIS A 256 -15.20 -2.56 -22.49
C HIS A 256 -13.99 -1.72 -22.07
N SER A 257 -12.89 -2.39 -21.76
CA SER A 257 -11.66 -1.76 -21.31
C SER A 257 -10.86 -1.20 -22.47
N ASN A 258 -10.49 0.08 -22.38
CA ASN A 258 -9.62 0.72 -23.36
C ASN A 258 -8.14 0.33 -23.19
N ASN A 259 -7.30 0.80 -24.11
CA ASN A 259 -5.88 0.45 -24.14
C ASN A 259 -5.11 0.96 -22.90
N ASP A 260 -5.56 2.04 -22.27
CA ASP A 260 -4.88 2.59 -21.10
C ASP A 260 -5.15 1.72 -19.89
N GLU A 261 -6.40 1.28 -19.69
CA GLU A 261 -6.72 0.30 -18.65
C GLU A 261 -5.92 -1.00 -18.83
N ILE A 262 -5.82 -1.50 -20.07
CA ILE A 262 -5.01 -2.68 -20.37
C ILE A 262 -3.52 -2.41 -20.10
N PHE A 263 -3.00 -1.24 -20.47
CA PHE A 263 -1.62 -0.86 -20.20
C PHE A 263 -1.31 -0.87 -18.70
N TYR A 264 -2.17 -0.29 -17.87
CA TYR A 264 -2.00 -0.31 -16.42
C TYR A 264 -2.06 -1.73 -15.86
N LEU A 265 -3.00 -2.57 -16.33
CA LEU A 265 -3.02 -3.99 -15.97
C LEU A 265 -1.69 -4.69 -16.30
N MET A 266 -1.08 -4.41 -17.46
CA MET A 266 0.22 -4.98 -17.83
C MET A 266 1.32 -4.66 -16.83
N ILE A 267 1.35 -3.43 -16.29
CA ILE A 267 2.33 -3.02 -15.29
C ILE A 267 2.19 -3.87 -14.02
N TYR A 268 0.97 -4.04 -13.52
CA TYR A 268 0.71 -4.77 -12.29
C TYR A 268 0.90 -6.29 -12.44
N VAL A 269 0.49 -6.85 -13.59
CA VAL A 269 0.75 -8.26 -13.94
C VAL A 269 2.25 -8.53 -14.02
N LYS A 270 3.01 -7.67 -14.71
CA LYS A 270 4.48 -7.82 -14.79
C LYS A 270 5.12 -7.81 -13.40
N ARG A 271 4.64 -6.94 -12.51
CA ARG A 271 5.19 -6.82 -11.16
C ARG A 271 4.96 -8.07 -10.32
N ILE A 272 3.77 -8.67 -10.39
CA ILE A 272 3.48 -9.88 -9.62
C ILE A 272 4.18 -11.11 -10.21
N VAL A 273 4.19 -11.26 -11.53
CA VAL A 273 4.87 -12.35 -12.21
C VAL A 273 6.38 -12.31 -11.95
N ASN A 274 7.02 -11.14 -12.07
CA ASN A 274 8.44 -11.01 -11.78
C ASN A 274 8.78 -11.28 -10.31
N LYS A 275 7.86 -11.01 -9.38
CA LYS A 275 8.10 -11.28 -7.97
C LYS A 275 8.15 -12.79 -7.71
N GLU A 276 7.21 -13.55 -8.26
CA GLU A 276 7.14 -15.00 -8.04
C GLU A 276 8.22 -15.76 -8.82
N LEU A 277 8.57 -15.33 -10.04
CA LEU A 277 9.64 -15.99 -10.82
C LEU A 277 11.06 -15.77 -10.25
N ASN A 278 11.25 -14.75 -9.41
CA ASN A 278 12.53 -14.42 -8.77
C ASN A 278 12.59 -14.82 -7.28
N SER A 279 11.55 -15.47 -6.75
CA SER A 279 11.49 -15.96 -5.37
C SER A 279 11.78 -17.46 -5.31
#